data_AF-A0A952XYY5-F1
#
_entry.id   AF-A0A952XYY5-F1
#
_cell.length_a   1.000
_cell.length_b   1.000
_cell.length_c   1.000
_cell.angle_alpha   90.00
_cell.angle_beta   90.00
_cell.angle_gamma   90.00
#
_symmetry.space_group_name_H-M   'P 1'
#
loop_
_entity.id
_entity.type
_entity.pdbx_description
1 polymer ?
#
loop_
_entity_poly.entity_id
_entity_poly.type
_entity_poly.pdbx_seq_one_letter_code
_entity_poly.pdbx_strand_id
1 'polypeptide(L)'
;MKPAVVAAALVFAASAAFAQQSALPKIAKDTGYPAARKTLLAQGYEPVRLPDASACEKDDPRCFTEAFACAGTGLAACVYTWRRGNSVIEVRTIGEQPIVDSIRCRSGC
;
A
#
# COMPACT_ATOMS: atom_id res chain seq x y z
N MET A 1 -52.34 -31.74 -30.23
CA MET A 1 -51.43 -30.58 -30.03
C MET A 1 -51.31 -30.30 -28.54
N LYS A 2 -50.15 -30.54 -27.93
CA LYS A 2 -49.80 -30.07 -26.59
C LYS A 2 -48.30 -29.74 -26.60
N PRO A 3 -47.89 -28.48 -26.50
CA PRO A 3 -46.47 -28.17 -26.39
C PRO A 3 -46.03 -28.45 -24.96
N ALA A 4 -45.02 -29.31 -24.81
CA ALA A 4 -44.31 -29.48 -23.56
C ALA A 4 -43.45 -28.23 -23.32
N VAL A 5 -43.73 -27.52 -22.23
CA VAL A 5 -42.95 -26.35 -21.81
C VAL A 5 -41.65 -26.85 -21.19
N VAL A 6 -40.54 -26.65 -21.90
CA VAL A 6 -39.19 -26.92 -21.38
C VAL A 6 -38.79 -25.75 -20.48
N ALA A 7 -38.82 -25.95 -19.17
CA ALA A 7 -38.33 -24.98 -18.20
C ALA A 7 -36.79 -25.06 -18.13
N ALA A 8 -36.11 -24.12 -18.77
CA ALA A 8 -34.67 -23.95 -18.65
C ALA A 8 -34.35 -23.23 -17.33
N ALA A 9 -33.85 -23.96 -16.33
CA ALA A 9 -33.35 -23.39 -15.08
C ALA A 9 -31.96 -22.77 -15.32
N LEU A 10 -31.90 -21.44 -15.46
CA LEU A 10 -30.66 -20.68 -15.50
C LEU A 10 -30.06 -20.62 -14.09
N VAL A 11 -29.07 -21.48 -13.83
CA VAL A 11 -28.26 -21.42 -12.61
C VAL A 11 -27.27 -20.25 -12.76
N PHE A 12 -27.65 -19.08 -12.26
CA PHE A 12 -26.71 -17.96 -12.09
C PHE A 12 -25.76 -18.30 -10.93
N ALA A 13 -24.57 -18.82 -11.27
CA ALA A 13 -23.46 -18.90 -10.34
C ALA A 13 -22.96 -17.46 -10.06
N ALA A 14 -23.49 -16.84 -9.00
CA ALA A 14 -23.02 -15.57 -8.50
C ALA A 14 -21.63 -15.76 -7.87
N SER A 15 -20.59 -15.58 -8.67
CA SER A 15 -19.21 -15.47 -8.19
C SER A 15 -19.09 -14.19 -7.36
N ALA A 16 -19.38 -14.28 -6.06
CA ALA A 16 -19.08 -13.22 -5.11
C ALA A 16 -17.55 -13.07 -5.05
N ALA A 17 -17.01 -12.12 -5.81
CA ALA A 17 -15.65 -11.64 -5.64
C ALA A 17 -15.60 -10.91 -4.29
N PHE A 18 -15.34 -11.66 -3.22
CA PHE A 18 -14.99 -11.07 -1.94
C PHE A 18 -13.68 -10.30 -2.15
N ALA A 19 -13.78 -8.98 -2.23
CA ALA A 19 -12.62 -8.11 -2.10
C ALA A 19 -12.03 -8.37 -0.72
N GLN A 20 -11.02 -9.24 -0.67
CA GLN A 20 -10.34 -9.58 0.57
C GLN A 20 -9.66 -8.32 1.06
N GLN A 21 -10.26 -7.70 2.07
CA GLN A 21 -9.77 -6.51 2.74
C GLN A 21 -8.34 -6.80 3.20
N SER A 22 -7.36 -6.27 2.48
CA SER A 22 -5.95 -6.62 2.72
C SER A 22 -5.55 -6.02 4.04
N ALA A 23 -5.39 -6.85 5.07
CA ALA A 23 -4.88 -6.41 6.35
C ALA A 23 -3.56 -5.67 6.15
N LEU A 24 -3.45 -4.49 6.78
CA LEU A 24 -2.23 -3.69 6.73
C LEU A 24 -1.04 -4.50 7.27
N PRO A 25 0.17 -4.30 6.73
CA PRO A 25 1.34 -5.01 7.20
C PRO A 25 1.62 -4.63 8.65
N LYS A 26 1.88 -5.65 9.48
CA LYS A 26 2.24 -5.45 10.88
C LYS A 26 3.74 -5.18 10.97
N ILE A 27 4.09 -3.90 11.01
CA ILE A 27 5.45 -3.42 11.28
C ILE A 27 5.39 -2.63 12.58
N ALA A 28 6.29 -2.92 13.52
CA ALA A 28 6.30 -2.26 14.82
C ALA A 28 6.62 -0.77 14.65
N LYS A 29 6.02 0.07 15.50
CA LYS A 29 6.46 1.46 15.65
C LYS A 29 7.95 1.49 15.99
N ASP A 30 8.63 2.55 15.59
CA ASP A 30 10.06 2.80 15.81
C ASP A 30 10.99 1.84 15.05
N THR A 31 10.45 0.95 14.21
CA THR A 31 11.26 0.16 13.27
C THR A 31 11.98 1.10 12.29
N GLY A 32 13.31 0.97 12.16
CA GLY A 32 14.07 1.73 11.16
C GLY A 32 13.54 1.47 9.75
N TYR A 33 13.35 2.54 8.97
CA TYR A 33 12.75 2.45 7.63
C TYR A 33 13.45 1.47 6.69
N PRO A 34 14.80 1.35 6.64
CA PRO A 34 15.46 0.34 5.83
C PRO A 34 15.06 -1.11 6.19
N ALA A 35 14.77 -1.39 7.47
CA ALA A 35 14.28 -2.69 7.89
C ALA A 35 12.80 -2.88 7.52
N ALA A 36 11.97 -1.88 7.76
CA ALA A 36 10.56 -1.87 7.33
C ALA A 36 10.42 -2.09 5.81
N ARG A 37 11.26 -1.43 5.02
CA ARG A 37 11.37 -1.58 3.57
C ARG A 37 11.63 -3.02 3.15
N LYS A 38 12.60 -3.68 3.79
CA LYS A 38 12.91 -5.10 3.53
C LYS A 38 11.71 -6.00 3.88
N THR A 39 11.03 -5.73 4.99
CA THR A 39 9.82 -6.47 5.38
C THR A 39 8.69 -6.32 4.35
N LEU A 40 8.45 -5.11 3.85
CA LEU A 40 7.42 -4.86 2.83
C LEU A 40 7.72 -5.61 1.52
N LEU A 41 8.97 -5.54 1.06
CA LEU A 41 9.43 -6.29 -0.11
C LEU A 41 9.22 -7.81 0.08
N ALA A 42 9.59 -8.35 1.24
CA ALA A 42 9.39 -9.77 1.55
C ALA A 42 7.90 -10.18 1.63
N GLN A 43 7.01 -9.24 1.94
CA GLN A 43 5.55 -9.45 1.97
C GLN A 43 4.86 -9.20 0.62
N GLY A 44 5.64 -9.02 -0.46
CA GLY A 44 5.15 -8.80 -1.81
C GLY A 44 4.62 -7.39 -2.07
N TYR A 45 4.96 -6.41 -1.24
CA TYR A 45 4.71 -5.01 -1.56
C TYR A 45 5.81 -4.47 -2.48
N GLU A 46 5.39 -3.68 -3.46
CA GLU A 46 6.26 -2.99 -4.40
C GLU A 46 6.36 -1.51 -4.03
N PRO A 47 7.57 -0.91 -4.08
CA PRO A 47 7.72 0.54 -3.94
C PRO A 47 7.03 1.21 -5.12
N VAL A 48 6.17 2.20 -4.86
CA VAL A 48 5.49 2.95 -5.92
C VAL A 48 5.73 4.44 -5.76
N ARG A 49 6.11 5.09 -6.86
CA ARG A 49 6.14 6.55 -6.95
C ARG A 49 4.83 7.03 -7.57
N LEU A 50 4.00 7.69 -6.78
CA LEU A 50 2.73 8.22 -7.27
C LEU A 50 2.93 9.52 -8.07
N PRO A 51 1.99 9.90 -8.96
CA PRO A 51 2.13 11.05 -9.85
C PRO A 51 2.45 12.37 -9.12
N ASP A 52 1.83 12.59 -7.96
CA ASP A 52 1.99 13.83 -7.17
C ASP A 52 3.15 13.76 -6.16
N ALA A 53 4.04 12.77 -6.30
CA ALA A 53 5.19 12.64 -5.41
C ALA A 53 6.14 13.84 -5.58
N SER A 54 6.47 14.50 -4.48
CA SER A 54 7.42 15.60 -4.44
C SER A 54 8.78 15.17 -4.99
N ALA A 55 9.45 16.07 -5.70
CA ALA A 55 10.85 15.87 -6.03
C ALA A 55 11.64 15.68 -4.74
N CYS A 56 12.54 14.72 -4.78
CA CYS A 56 13.35 14.37 -3.64
C CYS A 56 14.78 14.87 -3.89
N GLU A 57 15.40 15.44 -2.86
CA GLU A 57 16.76 15.99 -2.97
C GLU A 57 17.78 14.86 -3.09
N LYS A 58 18.68 14.94 -4.07
CA LYS A 58 19.61 13.84 -4.39
C LYS A 58 20.51 13.44 -3.22
N ASP A 59 20.81 14.38 -2.34
CA ASP A 59 21.73 14.18 -1.21
C ASP A 59 21.01 13.83 0.10
N ASP A 60 19.67 13.75 0.10
CA ASP A 60 18.90 13.33 1.27
C ASP A 60 18.97 11.80 1.44
N PRO A 61 19.52 11.27 2.55
CA PRO A 61 19.59 9.82 2.78
C PRO A 61 18.22 9.15 2.93
N ARG A 62 17.15 9.92 3.15
CA ARG A 62 15.76 9.47 3.21
C ARG A 62 15.13 9.35 1.82
N CYS A 63 15.87 9.69 0.77
CA CYS A 63 15.42 9.77 -0.59
C CYS A 63 15.31 8.41 -1.29
N PHE A 64 14.24 7.69 -0.98
CA PHE A 64 13.91 6.44 -1.66
C PHE A 64 12.98 6.67 -2.86
N THR A 65 12.95 5.71 -3.79
CA THR A 65 12.09 5.77 -4.99
C THR A 65 10.61 5.92 -4.65
N GLU A 66 10.18 5.27 -3.57
CA GLU A 66 8.83 5.28 -3.03
C GLU A 66 8.51 6.51 -2.16
N ALA A 67 9.46 7.43 -1.97
CA ALA A 67 9.21 8.66 -1.23
C ALA A 67 8.16 9.50 -1.97
N PHE A 68 7.05 9.76 -1.28
CA PHE A 68 5.96 10.60 -1.75
C PHE A 68 6.19 12.06 -1.34
N ALA A 69 6.54 12.29 -0.07
CA ALA A 69 6.88 13.61 0.45
C ALA A 69 7.77 13.47 1.68
N CYS A 70 8.70 14.40 1.86
CA CYS A 70 9.54 14.50 3.06
C CYS A 70 9.56 15.95 3.53
N ALA A 71 9.45 16.15 4.85
CA ALA A 71 9.64 17.44 5.49
C ALA A 71 11.13 17.66 5.77
N GLY A 72 11.65 18.81 5.34
CA GLY A 72 13.02 19.25 5.64
C GLY A 72 13.18 19.92 7.01
N THR A 73 12.09 20.11 7.77
CA THR A 73 12.10 20.75 9.10
C THR A 73 11.15 20.03 10.08
N GLY A 74 11.25 20.36 11.37
CA GLY A 74 10.41 19.80 12.43
C GLY A 74 10.80 18.35 12.75
N LEU A 75 9.82 17.44 12.74
CA LEU A 75 10.05 16.00 13.00
C LEU A 75 10.69 15.26 11.82
N ALA A 76 11.07 15.97 10.75
CA ALA A 76 11.75 15.37 9.60
C ALA A 76 10.94 14.20 8.98
N ALA A 77 9.61 14.34 8.95
CA ALA A 77 8.72 13.25 8.60
C ALA A 77 8.74 12.95 7.10
N CYS A 78 8.71 11.67 6.74
CA CYS A 78 8.53 11.23 5.35
C CYS A 78 7.28 10.35 5.22
N VAL A 79 6.70 10.35 4.03
CA VAL A 79 5.65 9.42 3.61
C VAL A 79 6.20 8.60 2.45
N TYR A 80 6.14 7.28 2.58
CA TYR A 80 6.55 6.33 1.56
C TYR A 80 5.35 5.51 1.10
N THR A 81 5.20 5.35 -0.21
CA THR A 81 4.02 4.70 -0.82
C THR A 81 4.34 3.33 -1.38
N TRP A 82 3.49 2.36 -1.05
CA TRP A 82 3.70 0.95 -1.37
C TRP A 82 2.44 0.34 -1.96
N ARG A 83 2.60 -0.57 -2.93
CA ARG A 83 1.49 -1.24 -3.62
C ARG A 83 1.56 -2.74 -3.45
N ARG A 84 0.41 -3.39 -3.25
CA ARG A 84 0.27 -4.85 -3.37
C ARG A 84 -1.09 -5.17 -3.98
N GLY A 85 -1.09 -5.69 -5.20
CA GLY A 85 -2.32 -5.84 -5.99
C GLY A 85 -2.98 -4.47 -6.22
N ASN A 86 -4.24 -4.34 -5.76
CA ASN A 86 -5.03 -3.11 -5.85
C ASN A 86 -4.89 -2.21 -4.60
N SER A 87 -4.21 -2.70 -3.56
CA SER A 87 -4.03 -1.94 -2.32
C SER A 87 -2.80 -1.03 -2.42
N VAL A 88 -2.97 0.23 -2.02
CA VAL A 88 -1.87 1.18 -1.81
C VAL A 88 -1.89 1.59 -0.35
N ILE A 89 -0.72 1.56 0.28
CA ILE A 89 -0.53 1.96 1.68
C ILE A 89 0.52 3.07 1.76
N GLU A 90 0.47 3.78 2.87
CA GLU A 90 1.46 4.77 3.26
C GLU A 90 2.18 4.33 4.51
N VAL A 91 3.51 4.42 4.48
CA VAL A 91 4.37 4.28 5.65
C VAL A 91 4.86 5.67 6.01
N ARG A 92 4.38 6.19 7.14
CA ARG A 92 4.87 7.45 7.68
C ARG A 92 6.05 7.18 8.59
N THR A 93 7.11 7.95 8.43
CA THR A 93 8.27 7.93 9.30
C THR A 93 8.53 9.30 9.92
N ILE A 94 9.37 9.33 10.95
CA ILE A 94 9.90 10.54 11.57
C ILE A 94 11.42 10.39 11.79
N GLY A 95 12.11 11.53 11.90
CA GLY A 95 13.56 11.62 12.15
C GLY A 95 14.43 11.58 10.89
N GLU A 96 15.63 12.17 11.00
CA GLU A 96 16.67 12.14 9.96
C GLU A 96 17.23 10.74 9.73
N GLN A 97 17.19 9.90 10.77
CA GLN A 97 17.29 8.44 10.67
C GLN A 97 15.87 7.87 10.76
N PRO A 98 15.18 7.69 9.63
CA PRO A 98 13.73 7.53 9.62
C PRO A 98 13.30 6.24 10.32
N ILE A 99 12.42 6.38 11.30
CA ILE A 99 11.74 5.27 11.99
C ILE A 99 10.25 5.29 11.70
N VAL A 100 9.61 4.12 11.65
CA VAL A 100 8.17 3.99 11.36
C VAL A 100 7.35 4.61 12.49
N ASP A 101 6.53 5.60 12.13
CA ASP A 101 5.57 6.22 13.03
C ASP A 101 4.18 5.58 12.90
N SER A 102 3.71 5.36 11.67
CA SER A 102 2.43 4.72 11.37
C SER A 102 2.36 4.14 9.96
N ILE A 103 1.43 3.20 9.76
CA ILE A 103 1.07 2.64 8.46
C ILE A 103 -0.43 2.84 8.26
N ARG A 104 -0.82 3.35 7.09
CA ARG A 104 -2.22 3.67 6.76
C ARG A 104 -2.60 3.11 5.40
N CYS A 105 -3.87 2.77 5.24
CA CYS A 105 -4.41 2.53 3.91
C CYS A 105 -4.53 3.86 3.16
N ARG A 106 -4.10 3.89 1.90
CA ARG A 106 -4.35 5.00 0.98
C ARG A 106 -5.51 4.67 0.04
N SER A 107 -5.56 3.44 -0.48
CA SER A 107 -6.65 2.98 -1.35
C SER A 107 -6.67 1.45 -1.47
N GLY A 108 -7.83 0.85 -1.74
CA GLY A 108 -7.93 -0.57 -2.12
C GLY A 108 -7.57 -1.56 -1.00
N CYS A 109 -7.53 -1.08 0.24
CA CYS A 109 -7.76 -1.86 1.45
C CYS A 109 -9.18 -1.50 1.94
#